data_AF-A0A938R7M5-F1
#
_entry.id   AF-A0A938R7M5-F1
#
_cell.length_a   1.000
_cell.length_b   1.000
_cell.length_c   1.000
_cell.angle_alpha   90.00
_cell.angle_beta   90.00
_cell.angle_gamma   90.00
#
_symmetry.space_group_name_H-M   'P 1'
#
loop_
_entity.id
_entity.type
_entity.pdbx_description
1 polymer ?
#
loop_
_entity_poly.entity_id
_entity_poly.type
_entity_poly.pdbx_seq_one_letter_code
_entity_poly.pdbx_strand_id
1 'polypeptide(L)'
;MTDEKKVFVNIYSKIYTDNFSDEMVNRMATGKEIFDFLMKDARLSFDEEDHLIPGDLNLWYLGCNEKFGCLRVKDRIMEWDFGESSFDRVESFISLIYLEGVFTDEQYQALMEKIKEGRQVDNMYDIPKYLLSKKKGVSWVKTEEADKFRDDMKRFVAKVKEHLKHEDFIFIDPGVRR
;
A
#
# COMPACT_ATOMS: atom_id res chain seq x y z
N MET A 1 21.21 -27.50 1.69
CA MET A 1 20.15 -26.50 1.54
C MET A 1 20.58 -25.31 2.36
N THR A 2 20.91 -24.20 1.72
CA THR A 2 21.12 -22.92 2.40
C THR A 2 19.75 -22.47 2.88
N ASP A 3 19.58 -22.29 4.19
CA ASP A 3 18.34 -21.75 4.74
C ASP A 3 18.07 -20.37 4.10
N GLU A 4 16.91 -20.21 3.47
CA GLU A 4 16.52 -18.92 2.91
C GLU A 4 16.50 -17.86 4.02
N LYS A 5 17.13 -16.70 3.77
CA LYS A 5 17.20 -15.60 4.73
C LYS A 5 15.79 -15.13 5.07
N LYS A 6 15.44 -15.20 6.36
CA LYS A 6 14.19 -14.65 6.91
C LYS A 6 14.41 -13.29 7.55
N VAL A 7 13.39 -12.44 7.49
CA VAL A 7 13.37 -11.13 8.14
C VAL A 7 12.04 -10.90 8.84
N PHE A 8 12.07 -10.18 9.95
CA PHE A 8 10.85 -9.74 10.63
C PHE A 8 10.17 -8.66 9.80
N VAL A 9 8.89 -8.85 9.51
CA VAL A 9 8.04 -7.89 8.81
C VAL A 9 6.73 -7.63 9.55
N ASN A 10 6.19 -6.43 9.36
CA ASN A 10 4.78 -6.12 9.61
C ASN A 10 4.26 -5.36 8.39
N ILE A 11 3.38 -5.98 7.61
CA ILE A 11 2.79 -5.38 6.42
C ILE A 11 1.29 -5.31 6.63
N TYR A 12 0.76 -4.09 6.74
CA TYR A 12 -0.64 -3.86 7.04
C TYR A 12 -1.15 -2.57 6.40
N SER A 13 -2.39 -2.60 5.93
CA SER A 13 -3.13 -1.44 5.46
C SER A 13 -4.58 -1.59 5.94
N LYS A 14 -5.14 -0.56 6.58
CA LYS A 14 -6.58 -0.52 6.82
C LYS A 14 -7.26 -0.21 5.50
N ILE A 15 -8.31 -0.92 5.11
CA ILE A 15 -9.15 -0.55 3.96
C ILE A 15 -10.60 -0.47 4.42
N TYR A 16 -11.47 0.20 3.67
CA TYR A 16 -12.86 0.42 4.09
C TYR A 16 -13.60 -0.88 4.46
N THR A 17 -13.35 -1.96 3.72
CA THR A 17 -14.01 -3.26 3.91
C THR A 17 -13.36 -4.14 4.98
N ASP A 18 -12.27 -3.70 5.61
CA ASP A 18 -11.50 -4.48 6.59
C ASP A 18 -10.97 -5.84 6.13
N ASN A 19 -10.90 -6.03 4.80
CA ASN A 19 -10.53 -7.30 4.18
C ASN A 19 -9.08 -7.34 3.66
N PHE A 20 -8.24 -6.36 4.00
CA PHE A 20 -6.82 -6.45 3.67
C PHE A 20 -6.18 -7.57 4.50
N SER A 21 -5.38 -8.41 3.84
CA SER A 21 -4.85 -9.62 4.47
C SER A 21 -3.90 -9.31 5.63
N ASP A 22 -4.07 -10.05 6.74
CA ASP A 22 -3.24 -10.00 7.94
C ASP A 22 -2.06 -11.01 7.92
N GLU A 23 -1.87 -11.73 6.81
CA GLU A 23 -0.90 -12.82 6.66
C GLU A 23 0.56 -12.42 6.98
N MET A 24 0.89 -11.14 6.82
CA MET A 24 2.21 -10.55 7.03
C MET A 24 2.29 -9.63 8.25
N VAL A 25 1.32 -9.69 9.15
CA VAL A 25 1.35 -8.94 10.42
C VAL A 25 2.29 -9.66 11.40
N ASN A 26 3.33 -8.95 11.86
CA ASN A 26 4.29 -9.42 12.87
C ASN A 26 4.91 -10.81 12.57
N ARG A 27 5.38 -11.02 11.34
CA ARG A 27 5.83 -12.33 10.85
C ARG A 27 7.32 -12.37 10.55
N MET A 28 7.95 -13.53 10.77
CA MET A 28 9.25 -13.85 10.17
C MET A 28 9.02 -14.49 8.80
N ALA A 29 9.44 -13.82 7.73
CA ALA A 29 9.16 -14.24 6.35
C ALA A 29 10.43 -14.26 5.48
N THR A 30 10.50 -15.19 4.52
CA THR A 30 11.51 -15.19 3.46
C THR A 30 11.19 -14.15 2.40
N GLY A 31 12.18 -13.80 1.56
CA GLY A 31 11.93 -12.94 0.40
C GLY A 31 10.85 -13.48 -0.52
N LYS A 32 10.78 -14.81 -0.71
CA LYS A 32 9.71 -15.45 -1.47
C LYS A 32 8.33 -15.25 -0.84
N GLU A 33 8.19 -15.47 0.47
CA GLU A 33 6.91 -15.30 1.15
C GLU A 33 6.43 -13.83 1.05
N ILE A 34 7.33 -12.86 1.25
CA ILE A 34 7.00 -11.43 1.15
C ILE A 34 6.62 -11.06 -0.29
N PHE A 35 7.42 -11.51 -1.28
CA PHE A 35 7.16 -11.25 -2.69
C PHE A 35 5.80 -11.82 -3.12
N ASP A 36 5.55 -13.09 -2.79
CA ASP A 36 4.30 -13.77 -3.13
C ASP A 36 3.11 -13.03 -2.50
N PHE A 37 3.23 -12.57 -1.26
CA PHE A 37 2.19 -11.75 -0.61
C PHE A 37 1.94 -10.42 -1.32
N LEU A 38 2.99 -9.66 -1.64
CA LEU A 38 2.86 -8.35 -2.30
C LEU A 38 2.26 -8.47 -3.71
N MET A 39 2.59 -9.55 -4.42
CA MET A 39 2.11 -9.85 -5.78
C MET A 39 0.80 -10.65 -5.79
N LYS A 40 0.26 -10.99 -4.62
CA LYS A 40 -1.00 -11.74 -4.50
C LYS A 40 -2.17 -10.88 -4.93
N ASP A 41 -3.10 -11.52 -5.64
CA ASP A 41 -4.43 -10.99 -5.91
C ASP A 41 -5.16 -10.79 -4.58
N ALA A 42 -5.45 -9.53 -4.25
CA ALA A 42 -6.10 -9.14 -3.00
C ALA A 42 -7.59 -9.50 -3.02
N ARG A 43 -8.18 -9.63 -4.21
CA ARG A 43 -9.58 -9.97 -4.45
C ARG A 43 -10.57 -8.98 -3.83
N LEU A 44 -10.22 -7.69 -3.90
CA LEU A 44 -10.98 -6.58 -3.32
C LEU A 44 -11.70 -5.74 -4.40
N SER A 45 -11.43 -5.99 -5.67
CA SER A 45 -12.03 -5.26 -6.80
C SER A 45 -13.25 -6.00 -7.37
N PHE A 46 -14.38 -5.31 -7.44
CA PHE A 46 -15.64 -5.83 -7.99
C PHE A 46 -16.17 -4.91 -9.10
N ASP A 47 -16.88 -5.47 -10.07
CA ASP A 47 -17.60 -4.69 -11.08
C ASP A 47 -18.98 -4.22 -10.58
N GLU A 48 -19.75 -3.55 -11.45
CA GLU A 48 -21.09 -3.03 -11.12
C GLU A 48 -22.12 -4.14 -10.84
N GLU A 49 -21.82 -5.39 -11.17
CA GLU A 49 -22.66 -6.57 -10.96
C GLU A 49 -22.15 -7.45 -9.79
N ASP A 50 -21.27 -6.91 -8.95
CA ASP A 50 -20.60 -7.60 -7.83
C ASP A 50 -19.75 -8.82 -8.26
N HIS A 51 -19.31 -8.88 -9.52
CA HIS A 51 -18.37 -9.91 -9.95
C HIS A 51 -16.93 -9.49 -9.63
N LEU A 52 -16.17 -10.44 -9.10
CA LEU A 52 -14.75 -10.26 -8.79
C LEU A 52 -13.94 -9.95 -10.06
N ILE A 53 -13.18 -8.85 -10.05
CA ILE A 53 -12.21 -8.49 -11.07
C ILE A 53 -10.81 -8.89 -10.56
N PRO A 54 -10.17 -9.92 -11.15
CA PRO A 54 -8.88 -10.38 -10.67
C PRO A 54 -7.73 -9.43 -11.05
N GLY A 55 -6.65 -9.50 -10.27
CA GLY A 55 -5.38 -8.83 -10.55
C GLY A 55 -5.11 -7.57 -9.74
N ASP A 56 -5.90 -7.28 -8.71
CA ASP A 56 -5.65 -6.18 -7.78
C ASP A 56 -4.61 -6.55 -6.74
N LEU A 57 -3.37 -6.11 -6.93
CA LEU A 57 -2.26 -6.54 -6.08
C LEU A 57 -2.34 -5.92 -4.67
N ASN A 58 -2.03 -6.72 -3.64
CA ASN A 58 -1.84 -6.21 -2.26
C ASN A 58 -0.89 -4.99 -2.22
N LEU A 59 0.16 -5.01 -3.04
CA LEU A 59 1.12 -3.93 -3.18
C LEU A 59 0.47 -2.58 -3.56
N TRP A 60 -0.58 -2.58 -4.38
CA TRP A 60 -1.25 -1.34 -4.77
C TRP A 60 -2.00 -0.71 -3.60
N TYR A 61 -2.73 -1.51 -2.82
CA TYR A 61 -3.42 -1.04 -1.61
C TYR A 61 -2.49 -0.50 -0.52
N LEU A 62 -1.19 -0.81 -0.56
CA LEU A 62 -0.20 -0.19 0.32
C LEU A 62 0.25 1.19 -0.15
N GLY A 63 0.12 1.49 -1.44
CA GLY A 63 0.59 2.74 -2.08
C GLY A 63 -0.49 3.78 -2.42
N CYS A 64 -1.76 3.36 -2.55
CA CYS A 64 -2.87 4.23 -2.96
C CYS A 64 -4.09 4.24 -2.02
N ASN A 65 -3.95 3.77 -0.78
CA ASN A 65 -5.02 3.74 0.22
C ASN A 65 -5.21 5.10 0.92
N GLU A 66 -6.44 5.49 1.30
CA GLU A 66 -6.65 6.68 2.13
C GLU A 66 -6.54 6.47 3.63
N LYS A 67 -6.51 5.23 4.14
CA LYS A 67 -6.45 4.96 5.58
C LYS A 67 -5.02 4.77 6.07
N PHE A 68 -4.91 4.57 7.39
CA PHE A 68 -3.64 4.28 8.05
C PHE A 68 -3.10 2.89 7.72
N GLY A 69 -1.80 2.70 7.92
CA GLY A 69 -1.13 1.43 7.74
C GLY A 69 0.31 1.45 8.20
N CYS A 70 0.98 0.31 8.04
CA CYS A 70 2.33 0.09 8.53
C CYS A 70 3.10 -0.83 7.59
N LEU A 71 4.33 -0.41 7.28
CA LEU A 71 5.36 -1.23 6.69
C LEU A 71 6.54 -1.26 7.64
N ARG A 72 6.86 -2.44 8.17
CA ARG A 72 8.01 -2.64 9.04
C ARG A 72 8.90 -3.74 8.48
N VAL A 73 10.20 -3.50 8.48
CA VAL A 73 11.24 -4.51 8.24
C VAL A 73 12.30 -4.36 9.33
N LYS A 74 12.50 -5.42 10.13
CA LYS A 74 13.34 -5.39 11.34
C LYS A 74 12.96 -4.21 12.27
N ASP A 75 13.85 -3.23 12.42
CA ASP A 75 13.68 -2.05 13.27
C ASP A 75 13.28 -0.80 12.48
N ARG A 76 13.15 -0.91 11.16
CA ARG A 76 12.71 0.19 10.29
C ARG A 76 11.19 0.17 10.19
N ILE A 77 10.56 1.24 10.63
CA ILE A 77 9.10 1.40 10.65
C ILE A 77 8.73 2.55 9.74
N MET A 78 7.77 2.31 8.86
CA MET A 78 7.14 3.28 7.97
C MET A 78 5.64 3.21 8.24
N GLU A 79 5.18 4.07 9.13
CA GLU A 79 3.76 4.23 9.43
C GLU A 79 3.21 5.44 8.66
N TRP A 80 1.91 5.40 8.42
CA TRP A 80 1.18 6.50 7.80
C TRP A 80 -0.22 6.57 8.38
N ASP A 81 -0.75 7.79 8.42
CA ASP A 81 -2.12 8.07 8.81
C ASP A 81 -3.02 8.30 7.57
N PHE A 82 -4.24 8.78 7.78
CA PHE A 82 -5.19 9.06 6.71
C PHE A 82 -4.60 9.96 5.60
N GLY A 83 -4.69 9.51 4.35
CA GLY A 83 -4.22 10.22 3.15
C GLY A 83 -2.70 10.22 2.95
N GLU A 84 -1.95 9.51 3.80
CA GLU A 84 -0.48 9.52 3.77
C GLU A 84 0.14 8.29 3.11
N SER A 85 -0.62 7.24 2.78
CA SER A 85 -0.13 6.10 1.98
C SER A 85 0.51 6.61 0.68
N SER A 86 1.63 6.02 0.25
CA SER A 86 2.33 6.46 -0.96
C SER A 86 3.23 5.38 -1.52
N PHE A 87 3.32 5.29 -2.84
CA PHE A 87 4.26 4.40 -3.49
C PHE A 87 5.73 4.67 -3.14
N ASP A 88 6.12 5.90 -2.77
CA ASP A 88 7.49 6.20 -2.32
C ASP A 88 7.87 5.44 -1.04
N ARG A 89 6.91 5.28 -0.11
CA ARG A 89 7.10 4.48 1.11
C ARG A 89 7.18 2.98 0.78
N VAL A 90 6.30 2.50 -0.10
CA VAL A 90 6.31 1.10 -0.55
C VAL A 90 7.64 0.77 -1.25
N GLU A 91 8.12 1.66 -2.12
CA GLU A 91 9.40 1.56 -2.80
C GLU A 91 10.56 1.51 -1.81
N SER A 92 10.60 2.44 -0.86
CA SER A 92 11.62 2.48 0.20
C SER A 92 11.64 1.18 1.02
N PHE A 93 10.47 0.65 1.38
CA PHE A 93 10.34 -0.63 2.09
C PHE A 93 10.92 -1.80 1.28
N ILE A 94 10.58 -1.89 0.00
CA ILE A 94 11.06 -2.96 -0.89
C ILE A 94 12.57 -2.83 -1.12
N SER A 95 13.09 -1.61 -1.32
CA SER A 95 14.52 -1.35 -1.45
C SER A 95 15.30 -1.75 -0.19
N LEU A 96 14.76 -1.53 1.00
CA LEU A 96 15.41 -1.99 2.25
C LEU A 96 15.52 -3.52 2.32
N ILE A 97 14.47 -4.26 1.93
CA ILE A 97 14.49 -5.72 1.91
C ILE A 97 15.48 -6.24 0.86
N TYR A 98 15.57 -5.57 -0.30
CA TYR A 98 16.52 -5.88 -1.35
C TYR A 98 17.98 -5.61 -0.94
N LEU A 99 18.28 -4.45 -0.35
CA LEU A 99 19.62 -4.11 0.14
C LEU A 99 20.10 -5.07 1.24
N GLU A 100 19.18 -5.69 1.95
CA GLU A 100 19.45 -6.75 2.91
C GLU A 100 19.70 -8.12 2.25
N GLY A 101 19.63 -8.25 0.93
CA GLY A 101 19.79 -9.52 0.22
C GLY A 101 18.70 -10.54 0.55
N VAL A 102 17.51 -10.07 0.96
CA VAL A 102 16.35 -10.93 1.20
C VAL A 102 15.56 -11.14 -0.09
N PHE A 103 15.38 -10.09 -0.90
CA PHE A 103 14.87 -10.22 -2.27
C PHE A 103 16.00 -10.53 -3.25
N THR A 104 15.68 -11.31 -4.29
CA THR A 104 16.52 -11.41 -5.49
C THR A 104 16.34 -10.19 -6.38
N ASP A 105 17.26 -10.01 -7.34
CA ASP A 105 17.15 -8.95 -8.36
C ASP A 105 15.83 -9.06 -9.14
N GLU A 106 15.42 -10.28 -9.52
CA GLU A 106 14.19 -10.51 -10.28
C GLU A 106 12.94 -10.13 -9.47
N GLN A 107 12.91 -10.50 -8.19
CA GLN A 107 11.82 -10.13 -7.30
C GLN A 107 11.73 -8.61 -7.14
N TYR A 108 12.87 -7.95 -6.92
CA TYR A 108 12.95 -6.51 -6.79
C TYR A 108 12.44 -5.79 -8.05
N GLN A 109 12.93 -6.16 -9.23
CA GLN A 109 12.53 -5.54 -10.49
C GLN A 109 11.04 -5.75 -10.79
N ALA A 110 10.51 -6.96 -10.55
CA ALA A 110 9.09 -7.24 -10.71
C ALA A 110 8.21 -6.36 -9.80
N LEU A 111 8.63 -6.15 -8.55
CA LEU A 111 7.93 -5.26 -7.62
C LEU A 111 8.01 -3.78 -8.07
N MET A 112 9.17 -3.32 -8.54
CA MET A 112 9.34 -1.94 -9.05
C MET A 112 8.43 -1.66 -10.25
N GLU A 113 8.30 -2.62 -11.18
CA GLU A 113 7.37 -2.48 -12.31
C GLU A 113 5.91 -2.37 -11.83
N LYS A 114 5.52 -3.12 -10.79
CA LYS A 114 4.18 -3.02 -10.21
C LYS A 114 3.94 -1.74 -9.41
N ILE A 115 4.97 -1.18 -8.78
CA ILE A 115 4.91 0.16 -8.20
C ILE A 115 4.67 1.19 -9.30
N LYS A 116 5.43 1.13 -10.40
CA LYS A 116 5.29 2.05 -11.53
C LYS A 116 3.89 1.97 -12.17
N GLU A 117 3.35 0.77 -12.31
CA GLU A 117 1.97 0.53 -12.74
C GLU A 117 0.98 1.15 -11.76
N GLY A 118 1.13 0.88 -10.45
CA GLY A 118 0.25 1.41 -9.41
C GLY A 118 0.23 2.94 -9.32
N ARG A 119 1.37 3.61 -9.56
CA ARG A 119 1.46 5.08 -9.64
C ARG A 119 0.62 5.70 -10.77
N GLN A 120 0.26 4.93 -11.80
CA GLN A 120 -0.64 5.41 -12.87
C GLN A 120 -2.11 5.41 -12.41
N VAL A 121 -2.45 4.58 -11.44
CA VAL A 121 -3.79 4.51 -10.83
C VAL A 121 -3.88 5.54 -9.69
N ASP A 122 -2.95 5.45 -8.72
CA ASP A 122 -2.75 6.38 -7.60
C ASP A 122 -3.99 6.70 -6.73
N ASN A 123 -5.03 5.89 -6.86
CA ASN A 123 -6.27 5.94 -6.09
C ASN A 123 -6.85 4.52 -6.00
N MET A 124 -7.02 3.98 -4.79
CA MET A 124 -7.48 2.59 -4.63
C MET A 124 -8.86 2.34 -5.24
N TYR A 125 -9.74 3.35 -5.26
CA TYR A 125 -11.09 3.22 -5.82
C TYR A 125 -11.11 3.14 -7.35
N ASP A 126 -10.01 3.49 -8.01
CA ASP A 126 -9.88 3.39 -9.46
C ASP A 126 -9.24 2.08 -9.93
N ILE A 127 -8.77 1.22 -9.01
CA ILE A 127 -8.22 -0.11 -9.35
C ILE A 127 -9.23 -0.94 -10.18
N PRO A 128 -10.53 -1.04 -9.83
CA PRO A 128 -11.49 -1.78 -10.65
C PRO A 128 -11.58 -1.25 -12.09
N LYS A 129 -11.69 0.07 -12.26
CA LYS A 129 -11.76 0.71 -13.59
C LYS A 129 -10.48 0.47 -14.38
N TYR A 130 -9.33 0.58 -13.73
CA TYR A 130 -8.02 0.29 -14.32
C TYR A 130 -7.95 -1.15 -14.84
N LEU A 131 -8.32 -2.12 -14.01
CA LEU A 131 -8.31 -3.54 -14.37
C LEU A 131 -9.28 -3.85 -15.52
N LEU A 132 -10.46 -3.24 -15.54
CA LEU A 132 -11.42 -3.38 -16.64
C LEU A 132 -10.87 -2.81 -17.96
N SER A 133 -10.24 -1.63 -17.93
CA SER A 133 -9.58 -1.05 -19.12
C SER A 133 -8.48 -1.95 -19.64
N LYS A 134 -7.64 -2.48 -18.74
CA LYS A 134 -6.56 -3.42 -19.06
C LYS A 134 -7.10 -4.71 -19.69
N LYS A 135 -8.16 -5.30 -19.12
CA LYS A 135 -8.83 -6.50 -19.66
C LYS A 135 -9.43 -6.26 -21.05
N LYS A 136 -9.95 -5.06 -21.31
CA LYS A 136 -10.51 -4.65 -22.61
C LYS A 136 -9.43 -4.27 -23.64
N GLY A 137 -8.16 -4.18 -23.24
CA GLY A 137 -7.07 -3.72 -24.10
C GLY A 137 -7.14 -2.23 -24.43
N VAL A 138 -7.85 -1.44 -23.62
CA VAL A 138 -8.02 0.01 -23.80
C VAL A 138 -7.03 0.75 -22.91
N SER A 139 -6.48 1.86 -23.42
CA SER A 139 -5.60 2.72 -22.64
C SER A 139 -6.30 3.25 -21.38
N TRP A 140 -5.65 3.09 -20.23
CA TRP A 140 -6.08 3.72 -18.99
C TRP A 140 -5.93 5.24 -19.08
N VAL A 141 -6.97 5.95 -18.66
CA VAL A 141 -6.95 7.40 -18.46
C VAL A 141 -7.29 7.64 -17.00
N LYS A 142 -6.37 8.29 -16.29
CA LYS A 142 -6.52 8.61 -14.88
C LYS A 142 -7.74 9.52 -14.69
N THR A 143 -8.54 9.26 -13.67
CA THR A 143 -9.74 10.04 -13.36
C THR A 143 -9.35 11.39 -12.75
N GLU A 144 -10.20 12.41 -12.91
CA GLU A 144 -10.02 13.67 -12.18
C GLU A 144 -10.09 13.48 -10.66
N GLU A 145 -10.83 12.47 -10.21
CA GLU A 145 -10.99 12.10 -8.81
C GLU A 145 -9.65 11.66 -8.22
N ALA A 146 -8.88 10.82 -8.92
CA ALA A 146 -7.57 10.38 -8.47
C ALA A 146 -6.57 11.54 -8.31
N ASP A 147 -6.69 12.59 -9.13
CA ASP A 147 -5.81 13.76 -9.03
C ASP A 147 -6.15 14.64 -7.82
N LYS A 148 -7.42 14.70 -7.42
CA LYS A 148 -7.89 15.50 -6.27
C LYS A 148 -7.88 14.71 -4.97
N PHE A 149 -7.96 13.38 -5.04
CA PHE A 149 -8.15 12.48 -3.91
C PHE A 149 -7.18 12.70 -2.75
N ARG A 150 -5.88 12.73 -3.05
CA ARG A 150 -4.84 12.94 -2.02
C ARG A 150 -4.97 14.32 -1.36
N ASP A 151 -5.27 15.34 -2.14
CA ASP A 151 -5.41 16.71 -1.64
C ASP A 151 -6.70 16.87 -0.82
N ASP A 152 -7.79 16.23 -1.23
CA ASP A 152 -9.05 16.18 -0.50
C ASP A 152 -8.89 15.49 0.86
N MET A 153 -8.19 14.35 0.89
CA MET A 153 -7.90 13.65 2.13
C MET A 153 -7.02 14.49 3.07
N LYS A 154 -5.96 15.13 2.57
CA LYS A 154 -5.12 16.04 3.37
C LYS A 154 -5.94 17.20 3.93
N ARG A 155 -6.81 17.81 3.12
CA ARG A 155 -7.70 18.90 3.55
C ARG A 155 -8.69 18.45 4.62
N PHE A 156 -9.28 17.26 4.46
CA PHE A 156 -10.17 16.68 5.45
C PHE A 156 -9.47 16.45 6.78
N VAL A 157 -8.30 15.80 6.76
CA VAL A 157 -7.50 15.54 7.97
C VAL A 157 -7.07 16.84 8.65
N ALA A 158 -6.68 17.87 7.89
CA ALA A 158 -6.34 19.17 8.44
C ALA A 158 -7.52 19.82 9.17
N LYS A 159 -8.72 19.81 8.57
CA LYS A 159 -9.95 20.34 9.19
C LYS A 159 -10.33 19.60 10.48
N VAL A 160 -10.22 18.27 10.49
CA VAL A 160 -10.48 17.46 11.69
C VAL A 160 -9.47 17.79 12.79
N LYS A 161 -8.18 17.89 12.46
CA LYS A 161 -7.13 18.28 13.42
C LYS A 161 -7.36 19.68 13.99
N GLU A 162 -7.79 20.62 13.18
CA GLU A 162 -8.12 21.98 13.61
C GLU A 162 -9.33 22.00 14.55
N HIS A 163 -10.42 21.31 14.18
CA HIS A 163 -11.62 21.20 15.01
C HIS A 163 -11.33 20.57 16.38
N LEU A 164 -10.59 19.46 16.41
CA LEU A 164 -10.24 18.79 17.67
C LEU A 164 -9.32 19.65 18.55
N LYS A 165 -8.42 20.46 17.96
CA LYS A 165 -7.64 21.45 18.73
C LYS A 165 -8.53 22.53 19.35
N HIS A 166 -9.60 22.93 18.66
CA HIS A 166 -10.59 23.85 19.23
C HIS A 166 -11.38 23.25 20.39
N GLU A 167 -11.50 21.92 20.44
CA GLU A 167 -12.14 21.17 21.53
C GLU A 167 -11.15 20.74 22.64
N ASP A 168 -10.00 21.41 22.76
CA ASP A 168 -8.94 21.14 23.75
C ASP A 168 -8.30 19.75 23.66
N PHE A 169 -8.47 19.01 22.55
CA PHE A 169 -7.73 17.78 22.32
C PHE A 169 -6.27 18.07 21.97
N ILE A 170 -5.36 17.45 22.72
CA ILE A 170 -3.92 17.53 22.49
C ILE A 170 -3.49 16.37 21.59
N PHE A 171 -3.08 16.70 20.37
CA PHE A 171 -2.36 15.75 19.52
C PHE A 171 -0.91 15.67 19.96
N ILE A 172 -0.57 14.60 20.67
CA ILE A 172 0.82 14.29 21.01
C ILE A 172 1.41 13.56 19.80
N ASP A 173 2.34 14.20 19.09
CA ASP A 173 3.26 13.49 18.21
C ASP A 173 4.22 12.71 19.13
N PRO A 174 4.15 11.36 19.18
CA PRO A 174 4.98 10.58 20.10
C PRO A 174 6.47 10.66 19.77
N GLY A 175 6.85 11.32 18.66
CA GLY A 175 8.23 11.61 18.33
C GLY A 175 8.95 10.38 17.80
N VAL A 176 9.34 10.48 16.53
CA VAL A 176 10.47 9.75 15.97
C VAL A 176 11.67 9.92 16.92
N ARG A 177 12.05 8.86 17.64
CA ARG A 177 13.34 8.82 18.34
C ARG A 177 14.41 8.90 17.26
N ARG A 178 15.10 10.05 17.19
CA ARG A 178 16.31 10.26 16.38
C ARG A 178 17.42 9.32 16.81
#